data_AF-A0A946BIU7-F1
#
_entry.id   AF-A0A946BIU7-F1
#
_cell.length_a   1.000
_cell.length_b   1.000
_cell.length_c   1.000
_cell.angle_alpha   90.00
_cell.angle_beta   90.00
_cell.angle_gamma   90.00
#
_symmetry.space_group_name_H-M   'P 1'
#
loop_
_entity.id
_entity.type
_entity.pdbx_description
1 polymer ?
#
loop_
_entity_poly.entity_id
_entity_poly.type
_entity_poly.pdbx_seq_one_letter_code
_entity_poly.pdbx_strand_id
1 'polypeptide(L)' 'MNKKISTKDKIFTVAANHFADFGFEGTRMDKIAKQACVNKASIYYNIGNKEALYAMVLN' A
#
# COMPACT_ATOMS: atom_id res chain seq x y z
N MET A 1 23.35 -7.71 7.74
CA MET A 1 22.76 -7.64 6.38
C MET A 1 21.82 -6.45 6.33
N ASN A 2 22.11 -5.42 5.54
CA ASN A 2 21.25 -4.24 5.43
C ASN A 2 20.28 -4.42 4.25
N LYS A 3 19.14 -5.09 4.48
CA LYS A 3 18.14 -5.31 3.42
C LYS A 3 17.46 -3.96 3.15
N LYS A 4 17.75 -3.35 2.01
CA LYS A 4 17.13 -2.10 1.57
C LYS A 4 15.63 -2.36 1.41
N ILE A 5 14.80 -1.73 2.24
CA ILE A 5 13.33 -1.86 2.17
C ILE A 5 12.88 -1.44 0.77
N SER A 6 12.24 -2.34 0.04
CA SER A 6 11.79 -2.04 -1.32
C SER A 6 10.59 -1.09 -1.28
N THR A 7 10.35 -0.40 -2.39
CA THR A 7 9.14 0.43 -2.55
C THR A 7 7.87 -0.39 -2.34
N LYS A 8 7.85 -1.66 -2.77
CA LYS A 8 6.72 -2.57 -2.55
C LYS A 8 6.51 -2.84 -1.06
N ASP A 9 7.57 -3.10 -0.30
CA ASP A 9 7.48 -3.34 1.15
C ASP A 9 6.93 -2.12 1.90
N LYS A 10 7.33 -0.90 1.49
CA LYS A 10 6.78 0.34 2.05
C LYS A 10 5.29 0.48 1.79
N ILE A 11 4.86 0.24 0.55
CA ILE A 11 3.45 0.31 0.17
C ILE A 11 2.65 -0.73 0.96
N PHE A 12 3.15 -1.96 1.05
CA PHE A 12 2.50 -3.05 1.76
C PHE A 12 2.32 -2.74 3.25
N THR A 13 3.39 -2.31 3.93
CA THR A 13 3.36 -1.97 5.35
C THR A 13 2.33 -0.86 5.64
N VAL A 14 2.33 0.19 4.83
CA VAL A 14 1.39 1.31 4.99
C VAL A 14 -0.05 0.88 4.68
N ALA A 15 -0.25 0.09 3.61
CA ALA A 15 -1.56 -0.41 3.24
C ALA A 15 -2.15 -1.30 4.32
N ALA A 16 -1.36 -2.23 4.89
CA ALA A 16 -1.79 -3.10 5.97
C ALA A 16 -2.29 -2.32 7.18
N ASN A 17 -1.53 -1.29 7.61
CA ASN A 17 -1.95 -0.43 8.73
C ASN A 17 -3.24 0.34 8.40
N HIS A 18 -3.34 0.93 7.20
CA HIS A 18 -4.57 1.64 6.80
C HIS A 18 -5.79 0.74 6.78
N PHE A 19 -5.66 -0.45 6.21
CA PHE A 19 -6.77 -1.40 6.13
C PHE A 19 -7.16 -1.93 7.51
N ALA A 20 -6.22 -2.10 8.43
CA ALA A 20 -6.50 -2.48 9.81
C ALA A 20 -7.23 -1.36 10.59
N ASP A 21 -6.79 -0.11 10.42
CA ASP A 21 -7.32 1.03 11.18
C ASP A 21 -8.67 1.55 10.64
N PHE A 22 -8.84 1.53 9.31
CA PHE A 22 -9.97 2.19 8.64
C PHE A 22 -10.86 1.22 7.85
N GLY A 23 -10.50 -0.06 7.79
CA GLY A 23 -11.16 -1.05 6.93
C GLY A 23 -10.92 -0.78 5.44
N PHE A 24 -11.51 -1.65 4.60
CA PHE A 24 -11.44 -1.49 3.14
C PHE A 24 -12.05 -0.15 2.74
N GLU A 25 -13.33 0.11 3.01
CA GLU A 25 -14.03 1.32 2.58
C GLU A 25 -13.36 2.63 3.03
N GLY A 26 -12.92 2.72 4.30
CA GLY A 26 -12.29 3.92 4.84
C GLY A 26 -10.89 4.22 4.29
N THR A 27 -10.25 3.24 3.65
CA THR A 27 -8.91 3.38 3.10
C THR A 27 -8.91 4.04 1.72
N ARG A 28 -8.03 5.02 1.50
CA ARG A 28 -7.85 5.68 0.20
C ARG A 28 -6.45 5.46 -0.34
N MET A 29 -6.34 5.08 -1.61
CA MET A 29 -5.06 4.88 -2.30
C MET A 29 -4.14 6.12 -2.24
N ASP A 30 -4.70 7.33 -2.25
CA ASP A 30 -3.94 8.58 -2.07
C ASP A 30 -3.24 8.68 -0.70
N LYS A 31 -3.91 8.22 0.36
CA LYS A 31 -3.37 8.26 1.73
C LYS A 31 -2.22 7.26 1.86
N ILE A 32 -2.37 6.07 1.29
CA ILE A 32 -1.31 5.06 1.23
C ILE A 32 -0.11 5.60 0.45
N ALA A 33 -0.33 6.18 -0.74
CA ALA A 33 0.75 6.76 -1.55
C ALA A 33 1.54 7.83 -0.79
N LYS A 34 0.81 8.76 -0.15
CA LYS A 34 1.40 9.84 0.64
C LYS A 34 2.23 9.30 1.81
N GLN A 35 1.71 8.34 2.57
CA GLN A 35 2.41 7.80 3.74
C GLN A 35 3.56 6.86 3.38
N ALA A 36 3.46 6.11 2.28
CA ALA A 36 4.54 5.28 1.77
C ALA A 36 5.64 6.12 1.08
N CYS A 37 5.44 7.44 0.92
CA CYS A 37 6.31 8.36 0.20
C CYS A 37 6.56 7.90 -1.25
N VAL A 38 5.49 7.50 -1.94
CA VAL A 38 5.54 7.03 -3.34
C VAL A 38 4.53 7.79 -4.19
N ASN A 39 4.76 7.80 -5.50
CA ASN A 39 3.76 8.29 -6.43
C ASN A 39 2.59 7.30 -6.51
N LYS A 40 1.36 7.81 -6.39
CA LYS A 40 0.13 7.02 -6.54
C LYS A 40 0.08 6.26 -7.87
N ALA A 41 0.51 6.89 -8.97
CA ALA A 41 0.58 6.25 -10.29
C ALA A 41 1.50 5.02 -10.28
N SER A 42 2.60 5.08 -9.51
CA SER A 42 3.49 3.93 -9.36
C SER A 42 2.84 2.79 -8.58
N ILE A 43 1.95 3.07 -7.62
CA ILE A 43 1.14 2.03 -6.96
C ILE A 43 0.24 1.35 -7.98
N TYR A 44 -0.51 2.11 -8.77
CA TYR A 44 -1.38 1.54 -9.80
C TYR A 44 -0.62 0.73 -10.84
N TYR A 45 0.57 1.18 -11.24
CA TYR A 45 1.40 0.45 -12.18
C TYR A 45 1.96 -0.86 -11.61
N ASN A 46 2.43 -0.86 -10.36
CA ASN A 46 3.10 -2.02 -9.76
C ASN A 46 2.18 -3.02 -9.07
N ILE A 47 1.00 -2.57 -8.63
CA ILE A 47 0.07 -3.33 -7.79
C ILE A 47 -1.33 -3.37 -8.42
N GLY A 48 -1.77 -2.27 -9.01
CA GLY A 48 -3.12 -2.14 -9.56
C GLY A 48 -4.04 -1.34 -8.64
N ASN A 49 -5.27 -1.80 -8.49
CA ASN A 49 -6.31 -1.08 -7.76
C ASN A 49 -6.29 -1.38 -6.24
N LYS A 50 -7.27 -0.82 -5.53
CA LYS A 50 -7.40 -0.94 -4.09
C LYS A 50 -7.74 -2.37 -3.67
N GLU A 51 -8.56 -3.05 -4.48
CA GLU A 51 -8.95 -4.45 -4.32
C GLU A 51 -7.73 -5.37 -4.43
N ALA A 52 -6.89 -5.18 -5.45
CA ALA A 52 -5.65 -5.93 -5.62
C ALA A 52 -4.69 -5.71 -4.45
N LEU A 53 -4.52 -4.46 -4.02
CA LEU A 53 -3.69 -4.13 -2.86
C LEU A 53 -4.24 -4.74 -1.57
N TYR A 54 -5.56 -4.74 -1.37
CA TYR A 54 -6.20 -5.36 -0.21
C TYR A 54 -6.04 -6.89 -0.23
N ALA A 55 -6.26 -7.53 -1.37
CA ALA A 55 -6.05 -8.96 -1.54
C ALA A 55 -4.59 -9.36 -1.30
N MET A 56 -3.63 -8.53 -1.73
CA MET A 56 -2.22 -8.74 -1.41
C MET A 56 -1.94 -8.67 0.09
N VAL A 57 -2.55 -7.73 0.81
CA VAL A 57 -2.37 -7.57 2.27
C VAL A 57 -2.91 -8.76 3.07
N LEU A 58 -3.94 -9.45 2.56
CA LEU A 58 -4.56 -10.60 3.23
C LEU A 58 -3.87 -11.94 2.95
N ASN A 59 -2.94 -12.00 2.00
CA ASN A 59 -2.16 -13.20 1.65
C ASN A 59 -0.82 -13.21 2.40
#